data_AF-A0ABD5P1Y7-F1
#
_entry.id   AF-A0ABD5P1Y7-F1
#
_cell.length_a   1.000
_cell.length_b   1.000
_cell.length_c   1.000
_cell.angle_alpha   90.00
_cell.angle_beta   90.00
_cell.angle_gamma   90.00
#
_symmetry.space_group_name_H-M   'P 1'
#
loop_
_entity.id
_entity.type
_entity.pdbx_description
1 polymer ?
#
loop_
_entity_poly.entity_id
_entity_poly.type
_entity_poly.pdbx_seq_one_letter_code
_entity_poly.pdbx_strand_id
1 'polypeptide(L)'
;MGLSVGEALEDGIVRLADGRQLGVFLGLYVAHLLLTVGTQSQLAAQRDQFGDDALFEEALLPDELPLALEMPVGVATLLWLLALVGLVAVSLVAFRTLLSSDAVGRPMALFVATANGVVAALVISTAVSFGLVLFVLPGLFLASALAFTYPYVAVDRTNVFEAMRRSWELTRGHRLRVFGVLVVTALGFFAISVVGGLLAIGLGAVPVLAELVNVAVGALAWLFTLSVLASAFDQLETFRTAEAEKWAGVDDELLP
;
A
#
# COMPACT_ATOMS: atom_id res chain seq x y z
N MET A 1 -14.00 13.31 -20.50
CA MET A 1 -14.06 13.29 -19.03
C MET A 1 -12.71 12.77 -18.54
N GLY A 2 -12.21 13.19 -17.38
CA GLY A 2 -10.86 12.83 -16.93
C GLY A 2 -10.92 12.30 -15.50
N LEU A 3 -9.78 11.84 -14.99
CA LEU A 3 -9.63 11.32 -13.62
C LEU A 3 -10.36 12.21 -12.61
N SER A 4 -11.40 11.68 -11.99
CA SER A 4 -12.24 12.39 -11.05
C SER A 4 -11.96 11.85 -9.64
N VAL A 5 -11.51 12.76 -8.77
CA VAL A 5 -11.10 12.40 -7.41
C VAL A 5 -12.31 11.94 -6.59
N GLY A 6 -13.49 12.53 -6.86
CA GLY A 6 -14.75 12.18 -6.20
C GLY A 6 -15.23 10.77 -6.52
N GLU A 7 -15.28 10.41 -7.81
CA GLU A 7 -15.71 9.05 -8.21
C GLU A 7 -14.71 8.00 -7.72
N ALA A 8 -13.40 8.30 -7.76
CA ALA A 8 -12.39 7.36 -7.25
C ALA A 8 -12.55 7.06 -5.75
N LEU A 9 -12.94 8.06 -4.96
CA LEU A 9 -13.25 7.90 -3.54
C LEU A 9 -14.57 7.14 -3.33
N GLU A 10 -15.63 7.54 -4.03
CA GLU A 10 -16.96 6.93 -3.90
C GLU A 10 -16.91 5.44 -4.27
N ASP A 11 -16.32 5.11 -5.43
CA ASP A 11 -16.10 3.73 -5.86
C ASP A 11 -15.23 2.96 -4.86
N GLY A 12 -14.21 3.61 -4.31
CA GLY A 12 -13.35 3.03 -3.29
C GLY A 12 -14.12 2.63 -2.03
N ILE A 13 -15.03 3.49 -1.56
CA ILE A 13 -15.87 3.23 -0.38
C ILE A 13 -16.94 2.18 -0.67
N VAL A 14 -17.60 2.24 -1.83
CA VAL A 14 -18.59 1.24 -2.26
C VAL A 14 -17.96 -0.15 -2.32
N ARG A 15 -16.74 -0.23 -2.85
CA ARG A 15 -15.95 -1.47 -2.88
C ARG A 15 -15.72 -2.02 -1.47
N LEU A 16 -15.37 -1.19 -0.48
CA LEU A 16 -15.20 -1.63 0.93
C LEU A 16 -16.44 -2.30 1.54
N ALA A 17 -17.64 -1.93 1.09
CA ALA A 17 -18.90 -2.48 1.58
C ALA A 17 -19.28 -3.83 0.94
N ASP A 18 -18.58 -4.26 -0.11
CA ASP A 18 -18.81 -5.56 -0.76
C ASP A 18 -18.27 -6.70 0.13
N GLY A 19 -19.14 -7.67 0.46
CA GLY A 19 -18.78 -8.81 1.33
C GLY A 19 -17.62 -9.66 0.79
N ARG A 20 -17.33 -9.58 -0.52
CA ARG A 20 -16.16 -10.20 -1.15
C ARG A 20 -14.82 -9.65 -0.62
N GLN A 21 -14.82 -8.45 -0.03
CA GLN A 21 -13.62 -7.82 0.54
C GLN A 21 -13.28 -8.33 1.95
N LEU A 22 -14.17 -9.07 2.60
CA LEU A 22 -13.90 -9.60 3.93
C LEU A 22 -12.66 -10.48 3.96
N GLY A 23 -12.47 -11.34 2.94
CA GLY A 23 -11.28 -12.18 2.84
C GLY A 23 -9.98 -11.37 2.65
N VAL A 24 -10.04 -10.30 1.87
CA VAL A 24 -8.90 -9.39 1.67
C VAL A 24 -8.59 -8.62 2.94
N PHE A 25 -9.62 -8.08 3.59
CA PHE A 25 -9.50 -7.40 4.88
C PHE A 25 -8.87 -8.31 5.94
N LEU A 26 -9.36 -9.54 6.10
CA LEU A 26 -8.80 -10.49 7.05
C LEU A 26 -7.34 -10.84 6.73
N GLY A 27 -7.00 -11.01 5.45
CA GLY A 27 -5.61 -11.21 5.03
C GLY A 27 -4.72 -10.02 5.39
N LEU A 28 -5.20 -8.80 5.15
CA LEU A 28 -4.48 -7.57 5.49
C LEU A 28 -4.35 -7.39 6.99
N TYR A 29 -5.40 -7.72 7.76
CA TYR A 29 -5.39 -7.70 9.21
C TYR A 29 -4.32 -8.62 9.77
N VAL A 30 -4.26 -9.87 9.31
CA VAL A 30 -3.22 -10.82 9.75
C VAL A 30 -1.82 -10.34 9.36
N ALA A 31 -1.64 -9.80 8.15
CA ALA A 31 -0.35 -9.27 7.72
C ALA A 31 0.09 -8.06 8.57
N HIS A 32 -0.83 -7.13 8.87
CA HIS A 32 -0.56 -5.99 9.75
C HIS A 32 -0.29 -6.44 11.19
N LEU A 33 -1.01 -7.45 11.69
CA LEU A 33 -0.79 -8.01 13.01
C LEU A 33 0.62 -8.58 13.13
N LEU A 34 1.03 -9.40 12.16
CA LEU A 34 2.38 -9.97 12.13
C LEU A 34 3.46 -8.89 12.03
N LEU A 35 3.22 -7.85 11.23
CA LEU A 35 4.15 -6.73 11.10
C LEU A 35 4.27 -5.95 12.41
N THR A 36 3.15 -5.76 13.11
CA THR A 36 3.08 -5.07 14.41
C THR A 36 3.79 -5.88 15.49
N VAL A 37 3.48 -7.18 15.60
CA VAL A 37 4.18 -8.11 16.51
C VAL A 37 5.68 -8.11 16.22
N GLY A 38 6.09 -8.18 14.95
CA GLY A 38 7.50 -8.13 14.55
C GLY A 38 8.17 -6.81 14.93
N THR A 39 7.47 -5.69 14.76
CA THR A 39 7.97 -4.36 15.12
C THR A 39 8.13 -4.23 16.64
N GLN A 40 7.11 -4.60 17.41
CA GLN A 40 7.18 -4.54 18.87
C GLN A 40 8.23 -5.51 19.44
N SER A 41 8.35 -6.72 18.89
CA SER A 41 9.39 -7.68 19.30
C SER A 41 10.79 -7.17 18.94
N GLN A 42 10.96 -6.48 17.80
CA GLN A 42 12.21 -5.82 17.44
C GLN A 42 12.58 -4.71 18.42
N LEU A 43 11.63 -3.84 18.75
CA LEU A 43 11.84 -2.74 19.69
C LEU A 43 12.18 -3.28 21.09
N ALA A 44 11.48 -4.31 21.57
CA ALA A 44 11.77 -4.97 22.84
C ALA A 44 13.18 -5.57 22.85
N ALA A 45 13.55 -6.31 21.80
CA ALA A 45 14.87 -6.94 21.72
C ALA A 45 16.02 -5.90 21.58
N GLN A 46 15.75 -4.75 20.95
CA GLN A 46 16.72 -3.63 20.90
C GLN A 46 16.87 -2.96 22.26
N ARG A 47 15.78 -2.77 23.03
CA ARG A 47 15.83 -2.26 24.41
C ARG A 47 16.78 -3.10 25.26
N ASP A 48 16.66 -4.42 25.21
CA ASP A 48 17.54 -5.35 25.93
C ASP A 48 19.01 -5.27 25.46
N GLN A 49 19.23 -4.98 24.18
CA GLN A 49 20.58 -4.91 23.60
C GLN A 49 21.31 -3.60 23.96
N PHE A 50 20.61 -2.47 24.01
CA PHE A 50 21.19 -1.15 24.21
C PHE A 50 21.14 -0.66 25.68
N GLY A 51 20.36 -1.29 26.56
CA GLY A 51 20.33 -1.01 28.01
C GLY A 51 19.85 0.40 28.40
N ASP A 52 20.11 0.81 29.65
CA ASP A 52 19.76 2.11 30.29
C ASP A 52 20.52 3.32 29.69
N ASP A 53 20.91 3.29 28.41
CA ASP A 53 21.38 4.50 27.74
C ASP A 53 20.19 5.47 27.65
N ALA A 54 20.13 6.40 28.62
CA ALA A 54 19.00 7.32 28.82
C ALA A 54 18.62 8.12 27.55
N LEU A 55 19.58 8.33 26.63
CA LEU A 55 19.32 8.96 25.33
C LEU A 55 18.54 8.07 24.35
N PHE A 56 18.71 6.75 24.42
CA PHE A 56 18.05 5.78 23.54
C PHE A 56 16.67 5.36 24.08
N GLU A 57 16.54 5.25 25.40
CA GLU A 57 15.31 4.80 26.05
C GLU A 57 14.24 5.90 26.15
N GLU A 58 14.61 7.11 26.57
CA GLU A 58 13.64 8.18 26.89
C GLU A 58 13.09 8.91 25.65
N ALA A 59 13.77 8.83 24.49
CA ALA A 59 13.42 9.60 23.29
C ALA A 59 12.83 8.78 22.12
N LEU A 60 13.01 7.45 22.09
CA LEU A 60 12.79 6.66 20.86
C LEU A 60 11.90 5.42 21.04
N LEU A 61 11.69 4.91 22.26
CA LEU A 61 10.98 3.65 22.49
C LEU A 61 9.66 3.85 23.25
N PRO A 62 8.53 3.28 22.79
CA PRO A 62 7.29 3.27 23.54
C PRO A 62 7.44 2.51 24.87
N ASP A 63 6.85 3.02 25.95
CA ASP A 63 6.89 2.38 27.27
C ASP A 63 6.23 0.98 27.25
N GLU A 64 5.09 0.86 26.57
CA GLU A 64 4.33 -0.38 26.48
C GLU A 64 4.44 -1.02 25.10
N LEU A 65 4.80 -2.31 25.08
CA LEU A 65 4.89 -3.15 23.89
C LEU A 65 4.01 -4.41 24.07
N PRO A 66 2.67 -4.27 24.06
CA PRO A 66 1.74 -5.30 24.53
C PRO A 66 1.71 -6.58 23.68
N LEU A 67 2.20 -6.53 22.45
CA LEU A 67 2.28 -7.64 21.50
C LEU A 67 3.74 -8.09 21.24
N ALA A 68 4.72 -7.53 21.96
CA ALA A 68 6.10 -7.98 21.86
C ALA A 68 6.23 -9.43 22.36
N LEU A 69 7.03 -10.20 21.65
CA LEU A 69 7.42 -11.53 22.04
C LEU A 69 8.91 -11.50 22.41
N GLU A 70 9.23 -12.07 23.56
CA GLU A 70 10.62 -12.21 24.03
C GLU A 70 11.38 -13.17 23.09
N MET A 71 12.24 -12.61 22.25
CA MET A 71 13.06 -13.39 21.33
C MET A 71 14.35 -12.65 20.97
N PRO A 72 15.41 -13.37 20.53
CA PRO A 72 16.63 -12.73 20.09
C PRO A 72 16.38 -11.74 18.95
N VAL A 73 17.12 -10.63 18.92
CA VAL A 73 16.99 -9.56 17.91
C VAL A 73 16.94 -10.12 16.49
N GLY A 74 17.82 -11.07 16.15
CA GLY A 74 17.83 -11.68 14.82
C GLY A 74 16.54 -12.43 14.44
N VAL A 75 15.89 -13.09 15.40
CA VAL A 75 14.61 -13.78 15.18
C VAL A 75 13.48 -12.75 15.00
N ALA A 76 13.47 -11.69 15.82
CA ALA A 76 12.51 -10.60 15.69
C ALA A 76 12.66 -9.87 14.35
N THR A 77 13.90 -9.59 13.90
CA THR A 77 14.17 -8.99 12.59
C THR A 77 13.65 -9.91 11.47
N LEU A 78 13.92 -11.21 11.55
CA LEU A 78 13.46 -12.16 10.54
C LEU A 78 11.92 -12.21 10.49
N LEU A 79 11.25 -12.25 11.63
CA LEU A 79 9.79 -12.20 11.73
C LEU A 79 9.24 -10.93 11.07
N TRP A 80 9.82 -9.76 11.38
CA TRP A 80 9.42 -8.48 10.81
C TRP A 80 9.60 -8.46 9.28
N LEU A 81 10.74 -8.95 8.76
CA LEU A 81 11.00 -9.05 7.32
C LEU A 81 10.01 -10.00 6.62
N LEU A 82 9.72 -11.15 7.22
CA LEU A 82 8.76 -12.10 6.68
C LEU A 82 7.34 -11.52 6.69
N ALA A 83 6.96 -10.79 7.75
CA ALA A 83 5.69 -10.08 7.83
C ALA A 83 5.58 -8.98 6.76
N LEU A 84 6.66 -8.25 6.50
CA LEU A 84 6.73 -7.24 5.44
C LEU A 84 6.52 -7.87 4.05
N VAL A 85 7.18 -9.00 3.77
CA VAL A 85 6.96 -9.76 2.52
C VAL A 85 5.52 -10.27 2.43
N GLY A 86 4.97 -10.77 3.54
CA GLY A 86 3.57 -11.18 3.64
C GLY A 86 2.60 -10.05 3.32
N LEU A 87 2.83 -8.85 3.87
CA LEU A 87 2.03 -7.67 3.59
C LEU A 87 2.03 -7.29 2.11
N VAL A 88 3.21 -7.33 1.46
CA VAL A 88 3.32 -7.09 0.02
C VAL A 88 2.54 -8.15 -0.77
N ALA A 89 2.70 -9.43 -0.42
CA ALA A 89 1.99 -10.53 -1.08
C ALA A 89 0.46 -10.35 -0.99
N VAL A 90 -0.06 -10.06 0.21
CA VAL A 90 -1.49 -9.83 0.42
C VAL A 90 -1.97 -8.58 -0.31
N SER A 91 -1.19 -7.51 -0.33
CA SER A 91 -1.54 -6.27 -1.07
C SER A 91 -1.63 -6.50 -2.58
N LEU A 92 -0.79 -7.36 -3.15
CA LEU A 92 -0.89 -7.75 -4.57
C LEU A 92 -2.12 -8.61 -4.83
N VAL A 93 -2.45 -9.54 -3.92
CA VAL A 93 -3.69 -10.33 -4.02
C VAL A 93 -4.90 -9.39 -3.92
N ALA A 94 -4.87 -8.42 -3.01
CA ALA A 94 -5.90 -7.41 -2.88
C ALA A 94 -6.10 -6.65 -4.20
N PHE A 95 -5.03 -6.12 -4.83
CA PHE A 95 -5.13 -5.49 -6.14
C PHE A 95 -5.72 -6.40 -7.21
N ARG A 96 -5.31 -7.67 -7.28
CA ARG A 96 -5.90 -8.64 -8.23
C ARG A 96 -7.40 -8.84 -8.02
N THR A 97 -7.82 -8.96 -6.76
CA THR A 97 -9.24 -9.12 -6.41
C THR A 97 -10.05 -7.85 -6.71
N LEU A 98 -9.47 -6.67 -6.45
CA LEU A 98 -10.10 -5.37 -6.71
C LEU A 98 -10.21 -5.06 -8.21
N LEU A 99 -9.23 -5.52 -8.99
CA LEU A 99 -9.16 -5.33 -10.44
C LEU A 99 -9.79 -6.50 -11.22
N SER A 100 -10.55 -7.37 -10.55
CA SER A 100 -11.26 -8.53 -11.14
C SER A 100 -10.40 -9.34 -12.13
N SER A 101 -9.10 -9.47 -11.86
CA SER A 101 -8.21 -10.20 -12.75
C SER A 101 -8.34 -11.70 -12.51
N ASP A 102 -8.78 -12.46 -13.51
CA ASP A 102 -8.99 -13.93 -13.51
C ASP A 102 -7.73 -14.79 -13.20
N ALA A 103 -6.62 -14.15 -12.83
CA ALA A 103 -5.29 -14.71 -12.69
C ALA A 103 -5.04 -15.52 -11.39
N VAL A 104 -6.05 -15.77 -10.54
CA VAL A 104 -5.91 -16.39 -9.20
C VAL A 104 -5.45 -17.86 -9.25
N GLY A 105 -5.45 -18.51 -10.43
CA GLY A 105 -5.20 -19.95 -10.54
C GLY A 105 -3.74 -20.44 -10.56
N ARG A 106 -2.69 -19.61 -10.42
CA ARG A 106 -1.28 -20.07 -10.59
C ARG A 106 -0.35 -19.67 -9.42
N PRO A 107 0.07 -20.62 -8.55
CA PRO A 107 0.92 -20.32 -7.38
C PRO A 107 2.30 -19.77 -7.76
N MET A 108 2.90 -20.27 -8.84
CA MET A 108 4.18 -19.75 -9.34
C MET A 108 4.08 -18.28 -9.79
N ALA A 109 2.94 -17.89 -10.35
CA ALA A 109 2.70 -16.51 -10.78
C ALA A 109 2.43 -15.56 -9.59
N LEU A 110 2.00 -16.09 -8.45
CA LEU A 110 1.94 -15.33 -7.20
C LEU A 110 3.34 -15.12 -6.65
N PHE A 111 4.18 -16.16 -6.61
CA PHE A 111 5.55 -16.05 -6.11
C PHE A 111 6.38 -15.00 -6.88
N VAL A 112 6.36 -15.06 -8.22
CA VAL A 112 7.08 -14.08 -9.06
C VAL A 112 6.51 -12.68 -8.89
N ALA A 113 5.18 -12.55 -8.81
CA ALA A 113 4.56 -11.24 -8.59
C ALA A 113 4.92 -10.66 -7.21
N THR A 114 4.96 -11.48 -6.16
CA THR A 114 5.41 -11.07 -4.82
C THR A 114 6.88 -10.66 -4.83
N ALA A 115 7.75 -11.42 -5.48
CA ALA A 115 9.16 -11.06 -5.60
C ALA A 115 9.33 -9.71 -6.32
N ASN A 116 8.66 -9.52 -7.45
CA ASN A 116 8.63 -8.24 -8.16
C ASN A 116 7.99 -7.13 -7.30
N GLY A 117 6.93 -7.43 -6.56
CA GLY A 117 6.28 -6.48 -5.68
C GLY A 117 7.18 -6.00 -4.55
N VAL A 118 7.97 -6.90 -3.96
CA VAL A 118 8.95 -6.54 -2.91
C VAL A 118 10.06 -5.67 -3.49
N VAL A 119 10.56 -6.02 -4.68
CA VAL A 119 11.58 -5.20 -5.36
C VAL A 119 11.00 -3.82 -5.73
N ALA A 120 9.76 -3.77 -6.23
CA ALA A 120 9.06 -2.51 -6.52
C ALA A 120 8.87 -1.68 -5.24
N ALA A 121 8.46 -2.30 -4.14
CA ALA A 121 8.33 -1.67 -2.83
C ALA A 121 9.62 -0.99 -2.41
N LEU A 122 10.73 -1.72 -2.46
CA LEU A 122 12.04 -1.23 -2.05
C LEU A 122 12.53 -0.10 -2.96
N VAL A 123 12.45 -0.28 -4.29
CA VAL A 123 12.93 0.71 -5.26
C VAL A 123 12.10 2.00 -5.18
N ILE A 124 10.77 1.90 -5.15
CA ILE A 124 9.87 3.06 -5.14
C ILE A 124 9.99 3.79 -3.80
N SER A 125 9.92 3.08 -2.67
CA SER A 125 10.06 3.71 -1.34
C SER A 125 11.40 4.43 -1.20
N THR A 126 12.49 3.81 -1.65
CA THR A 126 13.83 4.42 -1.63
C THR A 126 13.87 5.66 -2.51
N ALA A 127 13.42 5.56 -3.76
CA ALA A 127 13.48 6.67 -4.70
C ALA A 127 12.58 7.85 -4.28
N VAL A 128 11.38 7.57 -3.76
CA VAL A 128 10.47 8.60 -3.21
C VAL A 128 11.06 9.23 -1.97
N SER A 129 11.65 8.45 -1.06
CA SER A 129 12.29 8.97 0.16
C SER A 129 13.47 9.87 -0.16
N PHE A 130 14.39 9.43 -1.04
CA PHE A 130 15.48 10.27 -1.52
C PHE A 130 14.98 11.53 -2.22
N GLY A 131 13.92 11.41 -3.03
CA GLY A 131 13.26 12.53 -3.66
C GLY A 131 12.80 13.55 -2.62
N LEU A 132 12.03 13.11 -1.62
CA LEU A 132 11.49 13.98 -0.56
C LEU A 132 12.60 14.63 0.30
N VAL A 133 13.66 13.89 0.63
CA VAL A 133 14.79 14.39 1.42
C VAL A 133 15.58 15.45 0.64
N LEU A 134 15.84 15.21 -0.66
CA LEU A 134 16.61 16.14 -1.47
C LEU A 134 15.78 17.41 -1.77
N PHE A 135 14.53 17.23 -2.21
CA PHE A 135 13.56 18.29 -2.43
C PHE A 135 12.13 17.72 -2.46
N VAL A 136 11.23 18.27 -1.64
CA VAL A 136 9.82 17.82 -1.55
C VAL A 136 9.16 17.67 -2.94
N LEU A 137 9.39 18.60 -3.86
CA LEU A 137 8.79 18.60 -5.20
C LEU A 137 9.19 17.37 -6.05
N PRO A 138 10.49 17.04 -6.26
CA PRO A 138 10.92 15.79 -6.87
C PRO A 138 10.32 14.52 -6.25
N GLY A 139 10.23 14.45 -4.92
CA GLY A 139 9.63 13.32 -4.22
C GLY A 139 8.15 13.13 -4.57
N LEU A 140 7.37 14.22 -4.51
CA LEU A 140 5.94 14.20 -4.87
C LEU A 140 5.71 13.89 -6.34
N PHE A 141 6.56 14.44 -7.22
CA PHE A 141 6.51 14.15 -8.64
C PHE A 141 6.75 12.67 -8.93
N LEU A 142 7.76 12.06 -8.27
CA LEU A 142 8.08 10.65 -8.46
C LEU A 142 6.99 9.74 -7.88
N ALA A 143 6.46 10.07 -6.71
CA ALA A 143 5.31 9.37 -6.12
C ALA A 143 4.10 9.37 -7.08
N SER A 144 3.79 10.52 -7.68
CA SER A 144 2.70 10.65 -8.64
C SER A 144 2.96 9.85 -9.92
N ALA A 145 4.20 9.82 -10.41
CA ALA A 145 4.54 9.12 -11.64
C ALA A 145 4.56 7.59 -11.48
N LEU A 146 4.89 7.10 -10.29
CA LEU A 146 5.05 5.66 -9.99
C LEU A 146 3.89 5.05 -9.19
N ALA A 147 2.84 5.84 -8.91
CA ALA A 147 1.68 5.43 -8.09
C ALA A 147 1.02 4.11 -8.54
N PHE A 148 1.04 3.83 -9.85
CA PHE A 148 0.36 2.67 -10.44
C PHE A 148 1.28 1.50 -10.75
N THR A 149 2.53 1.53 -10.27
CA THR A 149 3.48 0.41 -10.47
C THR A 149 2.95 -0.88 -9.83
N TYR A 150 2.41 -0.81 -8.62
CA TYR A 150 1.86 -1.98 -7.92
C TYR A 150 0.67 -2.63 -8.65
N PRO A 151 -0.35 -1.87 -9.10
CA PRO A 151 -1.37 -2.38 -10.01
C PRO A 151 -0.80 -3.13 -11.23
N TYR A 152 0.20 -2.57 -11.91
CA TYR A 152 0.82 -3.25 -13.06
C TYR A 152 1.55 -4.54 -12.68
N VAL A 153 2.28 -4.57 -11.55
CA VAL A 153 2.91 -5.81 -11.05
C VAL A 153 1.84 -6.85 -10.70
N ALA A 154 0.70 -6.41 -10.16
CA ALA A 154 -0.40 -7.29 -9.77
C ALA A 154 -1.11 -7.89 -11.00
N VAL A 155 -1.45 -7.08 -12.00
CA VAL A 155 -2.28 -7.48 -13.16
C VAL A 155 -1.45 -8.11 -14.27
N ASP A 156 -0.43 -7.42 -14.76
CA ASP A 156 0.27 -7.77 -16.01
C ASP A 156 1.40 -8.78 -15.81
N ARG A 157 1.73 -9.14 -14.56
CA ARG A 157 2.86 -10.03 -14.21
C ARG A 157 4.18 -9.58 -14.83
N THR A 158 4.31 -8.27 -15.06
CA THR A 158 5.49 -7.67 -15.66
C THR A 158 6.62 -7.58 -14.65
N ASN A 159 7.85 -7.49 -15.17
CA ASN A 159 9.00 -7.18 -14.33
C ASN A 159 8.84 -5.76 -13.74
N VAL A 160 9.56 -5.47 -12.66
CA VAL A 160 9.43 -4.19 -11.94
C VAL A 160 9.71 -2.98 -12.85
N PHE A 161 10.73 -3.06 -13.69
CA PHE A 161 11.13 -1.95 -14.55
C PHE A 161 10.08 -1.63 -15.62
N GLU A 162 9.46 -2.66 -16.21
CA GLU A 162 8.37 -2.51 -17.17
C GLU A 162 7.12 -1.96 -16.47
N ALA A 163 6.79 -2.44 -15.27
CA ALA A 163 5.68 -1.91 -14.49
C ALA A 163 5.88 -0.41 -14.14
N MET A 164 7.11 -0.03 -13.75
CA MET A 164 7.46 1.37 -13.47
C MET A 164 7.35 2.23 -14.74
N ARG A 165 7.84 1.72 -15.87
CA ARG A 165 7.76 2.41 -17.16
C ARG A 165 6.31 2.63 -17.58
N ARG A 166 5.46 1.60 -17.49
CA ARG A 166 4.03 1.72 -17.78
C ARG A 166 3.32 2.69 -16.85
N SER A 167 3.61 2.65 -15.55
CA SER A 167 3.09 3.65 -14.60
C SER A 167 3.49 5.07 -15.01
N TRP A 168 4.75 5.27 -15.41
CA TRP A 168 5.23 6.58 -15.83
C TRP A 168 4.54 7.08 -17.11
N GLU A 169 4.30 6.19 -18.07
CA GLU A 169 3.62 6.47 -19.33
C GLU A 169 2.12 6.75 -19.08
N LEU A 170 1.43 5.93 -18.29
CA LEU A 170 0.02 6.09 -17.94
C LEU A 170 -0.26 7.43 -17.24
N THR A 171 0.65 7.85 -16.36
CA THR A 171 0.50 9.10 -15.60
C THR A 171 0.90 10.34 -16.41
N ARG A 172 1.52 10.19 -17.58
CA ARG A 172 1.94 11.30 -18.43
C ARG A 172 0.72 12.12 -18.86
N GLY A 173 0.78 13.44 -18.70
CA GLY A 173 -0.35 14.34 -18.95
C GLY A 173 -1.37 14.44 -17.82
N HIS A 174 -1.35 13.52 -16.85
CA HIS A 174 -2.34 13.46 -15.75
C HIS A 174 -1.73 13.58 -14.35
N ARG A 175 -0.42 13.82 -14.23
CA ARG A 175 0.33 13.80 -12.96
C ARG A 175 -0.26 14.67 -11.85
N LEU A 176 -0.77 15.86 -12.17
CA LEU A 176 -1.40 16.74 -11.17
C LEU A 176 -2.71 16.15 -10.62
N ARG A 177 -3.48 15.44 -11.46
CA ARG A 177 -4.70 14.75 -11.01
C ARG A 177 -4.35 13.54 -10.17
N VAL A 178 -3.33 12.78 -10.58
CA VAL A 178 -2.82 11.62 -9.80
C VAL A 178 -2.28 12.09 -8.45
N PHE A 179 -1.56 13.22 -8.41
CA PHE A 179 -1.14 13.86 -7.18
C PHE A 179 -2.34 14.22 -6.29
N GLY A 180 -3.40 14.82 -6.86
CA GLY A 180 -4.63 15.10 -6.13
C GLY A 180 -5.27 13.85 -5.51
N VAL A 181 -5.30 12.73 -6.24
CA VAL A 181 -5.73 11.44 -5.68
C VAL A 181 -4.84 11.01 -4.54
N LEU A 182 -3.51 11.01 -4.71
CA LEU A 182 -2.58 10.62 -3.64
C LEU A 182 -2.77 11.46 -2.36
N VAL A 183 -2.95 12.78 -2.51
CA VAL A 183 -3.21 13.68 -1.38
C VAL A 183 -4.52 13.31 -0.68
N VAL A 184 -5.60 13.12 -1.44
CA VAL A 184 -6.91 12.79 -0.87
C VAL A 184 -6.92 11.40 -0.23
N THR A 185 -6.24 10.42 -0.84
CA THR A 185 -6.03 9.11 -0.25
C THR A 185 -5.23 9.19 1.04
N ALA A 186 -4.16 9.99 1.08
CA ALA A 186 -3.36 10.19 2.30
C ALA A 186 -4.18 10.87 3.42
N LEU A 187 -5.01 11.86 3.08
CA LEU A 187 -5.92 12.50 4.05
C LEU A 187 -6.98 11.52 4.57
N GLY A 188 -7.55 10.68 3.70
CA GLY A 188 -8.49 9.64 4.10
C GLY A 188 -7.85 8.59 5.00
N PHE A 189 -6.63 8.13 4.65
CA PHE A 189 -5.83 7.25 5.49
C PHE A 189 -5.61 7.86 6.87
N PHE A 190 -5.13 9.11 6.92
CA PHE A 190 -4.90 9.82 8.17
C PHE A 190 -6.16 9.96 9.01
N ALA A 191 -7.30 10.30 8.40
CA ALA A 191 -8.58 10.40 9.10
C ALA A 191 -9.00 9.06 9.73
N ILE A 192 -8.86 7.96 8.99
CA ILE A 192 -9.14 6.61 9.50
C ILE A 192 -8.21 6.28 10.68
N SER A 193 -6.91 6.56 10.55
CA SER A 193 -5.93 6.34 11.63
C SER A 193 -6.21 7.16 12.88
N VAL A 194 -6.61 8.43 12.74
CA VAL A 194 -6.99 9.28 13.88
C VAL A 194 -8.18 8.69 14.63
N VAL A 195 -9.20 8.23 13.92
CA VAL A 195 -10.35 7.54 14.54
C VAL A 195 -9.89 6.30 15.30
N GLY A 196 -9.00 5.49 14.73
CA GLY A 196 -8.43 4.33 15.41
C GLY A 196 -7.66 4.68 16.68
N GLY A 197 -6.83 5.72 16.63
CA GLY A 197 -6.10 6.21 17.80
C GLY A 197 -7.03 6.67 18.92
N LEU A 198 -8.10 7.41 18.59
CA LEU A 198 -9.10 7.82 19.57
C LEU A 198 -9.85 6.63 20.20
N LEU A 199 -10.19 5.61 19.40
CA LEU A 199 -10.79 4.38 19.90
C LEU A 199 -9.82 3.62 20.82
N ALA A 200 -8.55 3.53 20.46
CA ALA A 200 -7.52 2.87 21.26
C ALA A 200 -7.32 3.56 22.62
N ILE A 201 -7.34 4.90 22.68
CA ILE A 201 -7.29 5.65 23.95
C ILE A 201 -8.45 5.26 24.86
N GLY A 202 -9.67 5.13 24.32
CA GLY A 202 -10.84 4.68 25.09
C GLY A 202 -10.72 3.25 25.62
N LEU A 203 -9.87 2.42 25.00
CA LEU A 203 -9.59 1.04 25.38
C LEU A 203 -8.35 0.89 26.26
N GLY A 204 -7.71 1.99 26.68
CA GLY A 204 -6.41 2.00 27.39
C GLY A 204 -6.35 1.18 28.69
N ALA A 205 -7.49 0.75 29.24
CA ALA A 205 -7.52 -0.21 30.34
C ALA A 205 -7.05 -1.63 29.95
N VAL A 206 -7.03 -1.96 28.66
CA VAL A 206 -6.58 -3.26 28.12
C VAL A 206 -5.66 -3.02 26.91
N PRO A 207 -4.35 -2.82 27.12
CA PRO A 207 -3.40 -2.44 26.05
C PRO A 207 -3.39 -3.37 24.84
N VAL A 208 -3.51 -4.68 25.07
CA VAL A 208 -3.60 -5.69 24.00
C VAL A 208 -4.82 -5.45 23.10
N LEU A 209 -6.00 -5.17 23.69
CA LEU A 209 -7.20 -4.92 22.90
C LEU A 209 -7.11 -3.60 22.12
N ALA A 210 -6.54 -2.56 22.72
CA ALA A 210 -6.30 -1.29 22.05
C ALA A 210 -5.41 -1.48 20.81
N GLU A 211 -4.35 -2.29 20.92
CA GLU A 211 -3.45 -2.57 19.80
C GLU A 211 -4.11 -3.42 18.71
N LEU A 212 -4.90 -4.45 19.07
CA LEU A 212 -5.65 -5.23 18.08
C LEU A 212 -6.65 -4.36 17.29
N VAL A 213 -7.30 -3.40 17.97
CA VAL A 213 -8.17 -2.42 17.30
C VAL A 213 -7.36 -1.51 16.38
N ASN A 214 -6.20 -1.03 16.82
CA ASN A 214 -5.32 -0.21 15.99
C ASN A 214 -4.83 -0.96 14.73
N VAL A 215 -4.48 -2.24 14.88
CA VAL A 215 -4.14 -3.14 13.76
C VAL A 215 -5.32 -3.29 12.79
N ALA A 216 -6.54 -3.46 13.31
CA ALA A 216 -7.75 -3.53 12.49
C ALA A 216 -7.97 -2.24 11.70
N VAL A 217 -7.82 -1.09 12.35
CA VAL A 217 -7.93 0.22 11.71
C VAL A 217 -6.84 0.44 10.67
N GLY A 218 -5.60 0.05 10.96
CA GLY A 218 -4.49 0.11 10.01
C GLY A 218 -4.75 -0.75 8.76
N ALA A 219 -5.24 -1.97 8.94
CA ALA A 219 -5.64 -2.83 7.82
C ALA A 219 -6.79 -2.24 7.00
N LEU A 220 -7.78 -1.61 7.63
CA LEU A 220 -8.85 -0.89 6.95
C LEU A 220 -8.32 0.31 6.15
N ALA A 221 -7.44 1.12 6.76
CA ALA A 221 -6.83 2.28 6.11
C ALA A 221 -5.97 1.87 4.91
N TRP A 222 -5.25 0.75 5.03
CA TRP A 222 -4.50 0.17 3.94
C TRP A 222 -5.43 -0.32 2.81
N LEU A 223 -6.48 -1.06 3.15
CA LEU A 223 -7.46 -1.52 2.16
C LEU A 223 -8.14 -0.35 1.44
N PHE A 224 -8.50 0.71 2.15
CA PHE A 224 -9.00 1.95 1.57
C PHE A 224 -8.02 2.53 0.54
N THR A 225 -6.73 2.59 0.89
CA THR A 225 -5.67 3.07 -0.01
C THR A 225 -5.59 2.23 -1.28
N LEU A 226 -5.61 0.89 -1.14
CA LEU A 226 -5.58 -0.03 -2.28
C LEU A 226 -6.83 0.12 -3.17
N SER A 227 -8.01 0.28 -2.58
CA SER A 227 -9.27 0.47 -3.30
C SER A 227 -9.30 1.77 -4.11
N VAL A 228 -8.86 2.89 -3.53
CA VAL A 228 -8.81 4.18 -4.23
C VAL A 228 -7.77 4.14 -5.36
N LEU A 229 -6.60 3.56 -5.12
CA LEU A 229 -5.58 3.40 -6.16
C LEU A 229 -6.05 2.48 -7.30
N ALA A 230 -6.77 1.41 -6.97
CA ALA A 230 -7.35 0.50 -7.97
C ALA A 230 -8.41 1.20 -8.83
N SER A 231 -9.29 2.01 -8.23
CA SER A 231 -10.28 2.79 -8.99
C SER A 231 -9.60 3.84 -9.89
N ALA A 232 -8.65 4.61 -9.35
CA ALA A 232 -7.91 5.61 -10.14
C ALA A 232 -7.12 4.99 -11.30
N PHE A 233 -6.58 3.78 -11.11
CA PHE A 233 -5.93 3.00 -12.14
C PHE A 233 -6.90 2.61 -13.27
N ASP A 234 -8.05 2.04 -12.91
CA ASP A 234 -9.08 1.60 -13.85
C ASP A 234 -9.64 2.76 -14.68
N GLN A 235 -9.85 3.92 -14.05
CA GLN A 235 -10.25 5.15 -14.76
C GLN A 235 -9.22 5.56 -15.82
N LEU A 236 -7.93 5.60 -15.47
CA LEU A 236 -6.88 6.00 -16.42
C LEU A 236 -6.69 5.01 -17.56
N GLU A 237 -6.76 3.71 -17.28
CA GLU A 237 -6.69 2.68 -18.31
C GLU A 237 -7.87 2.78 -19.28
N THR A 238 -9.09 2.95 -18.75
CA THR A 238 -10.30 3.15 -19.57
C THR A 238 -10.18 4.39 -20.47
N PHE A 239 -9.61 5.50 -19.96
CA PHE A 239 -9.36 6.67 -20.80
C PHE A 239 -8.32 6.40 -21.89
N ARG A 240 -7.25 5.69 -21.56
CA ARG A 240 -6.18 5.34 -22.50
C ARG A 240 -6.69 4.46 -23.63
N THR A 241 -7.51 3.46 -23.34
CA THR A 241 -8.09 2.56 -24.36
C THR A 241 -9.07 3.28 -25.27
N ALA A 242 -9.97 4.10 -24.70
CA ALA A 242 -10.92 4.90 -25.49
C ALA A 242 -10.22 5.89 -26.43
N GLU A 243 -9.11 6.49 -25.99
CA GLU A 243 -8.30 7.36 -26.84
C GLU A 243 -7.64 6.58 -27.98
N ALA A 244 -7.08 5.39 -27.70
CA ALA A 244 -6.47 4.54 -28.71
C ALA A 244 -7.47 4.08 -29.79
N GLU A 245 -8.69 3.66 -29.40
CA GLU A 245 -9.74 3.25 -30.33
C GLU A 245 -10.19 4.40 -31.24
N LYS A 246 -10.33 5.61 -30.67
CA LYS A 246 -10.70 6.80 -31.43
C LYS A 246 -9.69 7.10 -32.55
N TRP A 247 -8.39 6.95 -32.28
CA TRP A 247 -7.36 7.21 -33.29
C TRP A 247 -7.24 6.07 -34.31
N ALA A 248 -7.43 4.81 -33.90
CA ALA A 248 -7.46 3.69 -34.83
C ALA A 248 -8.57 3.83 -35.89
N GLY A 249 -9.76 4.29 -35.50
CA GLY A 249 -10.85 4.55 -36.45
C GLY A 249 -10.60 5.70 -37.42
N VAL A 250 -9.71 6.65 -37.07
CA VAL A 250 -9.30 7.75 -37.96
C VAL A 250 -8.26 7.26 -38.98
N ASP A 251 -7.33 6.40 -38.58
CA ASP A 251 -6.33 5.83 -39.48
C ASP A 251 -6.98 4.94 -40.56
N ASP A 252 -8.04 4.20 -40.21
CA ASP A 252 -8.84 3.40 -41.15
C ASP A 252 -9.67 4.25 -42.14
N GLU A 253 -10.08 5.48 -41.77
CA GLU A 253 -10.76 6.43 -42.68
C GLU A 253 -9.80 7.16 -43.63
N LEU A 254 -8.53 7.33 -43.23
CA LEU A 254 -7.53 8.09 -43.98
C LEU A 254 -6.68 7.23 -44.93
N LEU A 255 -6.75 5.90 -44.83
CA LEU A 255 -6.05 4.95 -45.71
C LEU A 255 -7.07 4.12 -46.52
N PRO A 256 -7.43 4.55 -47.75
CA PRO A 256 -8.24 3.74 -48.68
C PRO A 256 -7.48 2.53 -49.25
#